data_AF-A0A2I1HWE4-F1
#
_entry.id   AF-A0A2I1HWE4-F1
#
_cell.length_a   1.000
_cell.length_b   1.000
_cell.length_c   1.000
_cell.angle_alpha   90.00
_cell.angle_beta   90.00
_cell.angle_gamma   90.00
#
_symmetry.space_group_name_H-M   'P 1'
#
loop_
_entity.id
_entity.type
_entity.pdbx_description
1 polymer ?
#
loop_
_entity_poly.entity_id
_entity_poly.type
_entity_poly.pdbx_seq_one_letter_code
_entity_poly.pdbx_strand_id
1 'polypeptide(L)'
;MSRYRSACISHHNRLVLYTTPKNETLPNDNNHYNSKNFHADLLHRRWASKRIYSHFSQRLGISFDTKYHAYGLNNVVKKGNDFIYGKVYFNFKHRHSTSLRTEKRQRARFECLQKRVFNSSNLQQDATRDDKFLAAKRKTFLFDAEQHI
;
A
#
# COMPACT_ATOMS: atom_id res chain seq x y z
N MET A 1 9.03 15.75 -11.04
CA MET A 1 7.70 15.13 -10.76
C MET A 1 6.89 16.12 -9.92
N SER A 2 5.57 16.28 -10.16
CA SER A 2 4.75 17.25 -9.40
C SER A 2 4.32 16.69 -8.04
N ARG A 3 4.12 17.59 -7.06
CA ARG A 3 3.84 17.33 -5.63
C ARG A 3 2.65 16.39 -5.31
N TYR A 4 1.89 15.96 -6.32
CA TYR A 4 0.63 15.21 -6.15
C TYR A 4 0.55 13.91 -6.97
N ARG A 5 1.66 13.47 -7.57
CA ARG A 5 1.72 12.19 -8.28
C ARG A 5 2.33 11.11 -7.39
N SER A 6 1.48 10.43 -6.60
CA SER A 6 1.82 9.14 -6.01
C SER A 6 1.59 8.04 -7.06
N ALA A 7 2.61 7.21 -7.28
CA ALA A 7 2.59 6.16 -8.27
C ALA A 7 1.56 5.08 -7.92
N CYS A 8 0.96 4.48 -8.95
CA CYS A 8 0.14 3.28 -8.81
C CYS A 8 0.98 2.17 -8.14
N ILE A 9 0.36 1.30 -7.35
CA ILE A 9 1.02 0.16 -6.67
C ILE A 9 1.83 -0.71 -7.65
N SER A 10 1.45 -0.78 -8.92
CA SER A 10 2.18 -1.47 -10.00
C SER A 10 3.54 -0.85 -10.37
N HIS A 11 3.80 0.40 -10.00
CA HIS A 11 5.05 1.13 -10.29
C HIS A 11 5.87 1.42 -9.03
N HIS A 12 5.47 0.85 -7.89
CA HIS A 12 6.12 1.10 -6.61
C HIS A 12 7.56 0.55 -6.53
N ASN A 13 7.94 -0.34 -7.46
CA ASN A 13 9.28 -0.94 -7.53
C ASN A 13 10.38 0.02 -8.05
N ARG A 14 10.07 1.25 -8.47
CA ARG A 14 11.05 2.16 -9.10
C ARG A 14 11.04 3.62 -8.64
N LEU A 15 10.35 3.99 -7.55
CA LEU A 15 10.29 5.39 -7.14
C LEU A 15 10.78 5.62 -5.70
N VAL A 16 11.84 6.43 -5.63
CA VAL A 16 12.26 7.19 -4.44
C VAL A 16 11.02 7.87 -3.86
N LEU A 17 10.70 7.48 -2.63
CA LEU A 17 9.50 7.89 -1.92
C LEU A 17 9.58 9.37 -1.58
N TYR A 18 8.82 10.21 -2.29
CA TYR A 18 8.33 11.47 -1.73
C TYR A 18 7.22 11.17 -0.71
N THR A 19 7.55 10.41 0.33
CA THR A 19 6.79 10.47 1.58
C THR A 19 7.20 11.77 2.23
N THR A 20 6.29 12.75 2.34
CA THR A 20 6.47 13.88 3.25
C THR A 20 5.97 13.43 4.62
N PRO A 21 6.85 12.97 5.53
CA PRO A 21 6.48 12.94 6.95
C PRO A 21 6.28 14.39 7.39
N LYS A 22 5.13 14.69 8.00
CA LYS A 22 4.88 16.04 8.51
C LYS A 22 5.85 16.47 9.62
N ASN A 23 6.59 15.55 10.24
CA ASN A 23 7.46 15.79 11.40
C ASN A 23 8.59 14.74 11.48
N GLU A 24 9.49 14.67 10.51
CA GLU A 24 10.74 13.91 10.70
C GLU A 24 11.90 14.78 10.20
N THR A 25 12.65 15.37 11.15
CA THR A 25 14.05 15.74 10.92
C THR A 25 14.81 14.44 10.74
N LEU A 26 14.95 13.98 9.50
CA LEU A 26 15.90 12.92 9.19
C LEU A 26 17.29 13.46 9.51
N PRO A 27 18.18 12.68 10.16
CA PRO A 27 19.58 13.06 10.24
C PRO A 27 20.08 13.17 8.80
N ASN A 28 20.47 14.38 8.40
CA ASN A 28 21.04 14.67 7.10
C ASN A 28 22.49 14.16 7.05
N ASP A 29 22.67 12.86 7.22
CA ASP A 29 23.94 12.21 6.92
C ASP A 29 23.87 11.68 5.49
N ASN A 30 24.30 12.54 4.56
CA ASN A 30 24.45 12.28 3.13
C ASN A 30 25.47 11.16 2.80
N ASN A 31 25.89 10.38 3.79
CA ASN A 31 26.89 9.33 3.67
C ASN A 31 26.33 7.91 3.86
N HIS A 32 25.04 7.76 4.18
CA HIS A 32 24.42 6.44 4.23
C HIS A 32 23.99 6.02 2.82
N TYR A 33 24.95 5.48 2.06
CA TYR A 33 24.66 4.53 0.99
C TYR A 33 23.59 3.56 1.50
N ASN A 34 22.52 3.32 0.71
CA ASN A 34 21.35 2.48 1.04
C ASN A 34 21.72 1.08 1.54
N SER A 35 22.22 0.98 2.77
CA SER A 35 22.72 -0.25 3.35
C SER A 35 21.54 -1.07 3.85
N LYS A 36 21.72 -2.40 3.87
CA LYS A 36 20.71 -3.31 4.44
C LYS A 36 20.40 -2.96 5.90
N ASN A 37 21.41 -2.52 6.66
CA ASN A 37 21.28 -2.13 8.07
C ASN A 37 20.39 -0.89 8.23
N PHE A 38 20.59 0.14 7.41
CA PHE A 38 19.74 1.33 7.44
C PHE A 38 18.27 1.01 7.14
N HIS A 39 18.03 0.13 6.18
CA HIS A 39 16.67 -0.30 5.87
C HIS A 39 16.02 -1.07 7.03
N ALA A 40 16.77 -1.99 7.67
CA ALA A 40 16.32 -2.74 8.83
C ALA A 40 15.99 -1.82 10.02
N ASP A 41 16.88 -0.88 10.34
CA ASP A 41 16.68 0.11 11.40
C ASP A 41 15.44 0.99 11.14
N LEU A 42 15.26 1.43 9.89
CA LEU A 42 14.09 2.22 9.51
C LEU A 42 12.79 1.44 9.70
N LEU A 43 12.76 0.17 9.29
CA LEU A 43 11.59 -0.70 9.48
C LEU A 43 11.31 -0.92 10.97
N HIS A 44 12.35 -1.19 11.78
CA HIS A 44 12.23 -1.31 13.22
C HIS A 44 11.62 -0.03 13.81
N ARG A 45 12.17 1.15 13.52
CA ARG A 45 11.66 2.43 14.07
C ARG A 45 10.20 2.67 13.68
N ARG A 46 9.83 2.38 12.43
CA ARG A 46 8.45 2.51 11.93
C ARG A 46 7.48 1.55 12.62
N TRP A 47 7.90 0.30 12.87
CA TRP A 47 7.10 -0.64 13.63
C TRP A 47 6.99 -0.25 15.12
N ALA A 48 8.12 0.08 15.76
CA ALA A 48 8.19 0.40 17.19
C ALA A 48 7.38 1.66 17.54
N SER A 49 7.40 2.67 16.67
CA SER A 49 6.57 3.88 16.83
C SER A 49 5.07 3.62 16.66
N LYS A 50 4.66 2.46 16.13
CA LYS A 50 3.27 2.11 15.78
C LYS A 50 2.58 3.18 14.92
N ARG A 51 3.37 3.96 14.18
CA ARG A 51 2.87 5.12 13.44
C ARG A 51 2.00 4.67 12.27
N ILE A 52 0.84 5.31 12.17
CA ILE A 52 -0.08 5.13 11.05
C ILE A 52 0.17 6.23 10.03
N TYR A 53 0.29 5.84 8.77
CA TYR A 53 0.43 6.75 7.63
C TYR A 53 -0.82 6.68 6.77
N SER A 54 -1.48 7.82 6.57
CA SER A 54 -2.63 7.93 5.68
C SER A 54 -2.21 8.27 4.26
N HIS A 55 -2.81 7.57 3.30
CA HIS A 55 -2.55 7.70 1.87
C HIS A 55 -3.82 8.10 1.14
N PHE A 56 -3.67 8.95 0.13
CA PHE A 56 -4.76 9.34 -0.75
C PHE A 56 -4.30 9.31 -2.21
N SER A 57 -5.06 8.64 -3.06
CA SER A 57 -4.86 8.61 -4.50
C SER A 57 -5.85 9.51 -5.21
N GLN A 58 -5.39 10.66 -5.69
CA GLN A 58 -6.19 11.54 -6.56
C GLN A 58 -6.53 10.87 -7.90
N ARG A 59 -5.74 9.90 -8.35
CA ARG A 59 -5.96 9.21 -9.62
C ARG A 59 -7.16 8.26 -9.57
N LEU A 60 -7.31 7.56 -8.45
CA LEU A 60 -8.33 6.52 -8.23
C LEU A 60 -9.49 7.02 -7.36
N GLY A 61 -9.32 8.13 -6.65
CA GLY A 61 -10.33 8.61 -5.70
C GLY A 61 -10.50 7.67 -4.52
N ILE A 62 -9.39 7.17 -3.96
CA ILE A 62 -9.39 6.26 -2.81
C ILE A 62 -8.38 6.73 -1.76
N SER A 63 -8.64 6.38 -0.51
CA SER A 63 -7.71 6.54 0.61
C SER A 63 -7.60 5.24 1.40
N PHE A 64 -6.45 5.06 2.03
CA PHE A 64 -6.18 3.94 2.93
C PHE A 64 -5.05 4.31 3.89
N ASP A 65 -4.98 3.61 5.01
CA ASP A 65 -3.93 3.75 5.99
C ASP A 65 -2.92 2.60 5.91
N THR A 66 -1.70 2.87 6.34
CA THR A 66 -0.65 1.85 6.43
C THR A 66 0.06 1.90 7.76
N LYS A 67 0.42 0.73 8.29
CA LYS A 67 1.28 0.57 9.46
C LYS A 67 2.25 -0.59 9.25
N TYR A 68 3.30 -0.63 10.04
CA TYR A 68 4.19 -1.80 10.08
C TYR A 68 3.80 -2.72 11.23
N HIS A 69 3.88 -4.02 10.98
CA HIS A 69 3.63 -5.10 11.93
C HIS A 69 4.83 -6.04 11.92
N ALA A 70 5.22 -6.55 13.08
CA ALA A 70 6.24 -7.58 13.20
C ALA A 70 5.58 -8.95 13.15
N TYR A 71 6.07 -9.83 12.28
CA TYR A 71 5.63 -11.21 12.24
C TYR A 71 6.09 -11.95 13.50
N GLY A 72 5.21 -12.80 14.05
CA GLY A 72 5.59 -13.68 15.15
C GLY A 72 6.73 -14.64 14.75
N LEU A 73 7.57 -15.01 15.73
CA LEU A 73 8.78 -15.82 15.54
C LEU A 73 8.53 -17.10 14.73
N ASN A 74 7.37 -17.74 14.95
CA ASN A 74 6.96 -18.93 14.21
C ASN A 74 6.81 -18.70 12.69
N ASN A 75 6.33 -17.53 12.26
CA ASN A 75 6.20 -17.23 10.83
C ASN A 75 7.57 -16.96 10.18
N VAL A 76 8.51 -16.36 10.92
CA VAL A 76 9.86 -16.09 10.42
C VAL A 76 10.65 -17.39 10.32
N VAL A 77 10.70 -18.16 11.41
CA VAL A 77 11.53 -19.37 11.52
C VAL A 77 10.92 -20.57 10.78
N LYS A 78 9.61 -20.82 10.91
CA LYS A 78 8.99 -22.06 10.39
C LYS A 78 8.47 -21.95 8.96
N LYS A 79 8.10 -20.75 8.50
CA LYS A 79 7.56 -20.56 7.13
C LYS A 79 8.61 -20.06 6.13
N GLY A 80 9.86 -19.90 6.56
CA GLY A 80 10.96 -19.45 5.68
C GLY A 80 10.78 -18.02 5.17
N ASN A 81 10.13 -17.14 5.94
CA ASN A 81 10.04 -15.73 5.58
C ASN A 81 11.33 -15.01 5.98
N ASP A 82 12.01 -14.43 5.00
CA ASP A 82 13.25 -13.66 5.22
C ASP A 82 13.02 -12.29 5.88
N PHE A 83 11.76 -11.90 6.09
CA PHE A 83 11.37 -10.57 6.57
C PHE A 83 10.68 -10.62 7.94
N ILE A 84 11.19 -9.82 8.87
CA ILE A 84 10.64 -9.67 10.24
C ILE A 84 9.41 -8.76 10.23
N TYR A 85 9.40 -7.73 9.38
CA TYR A 85 8.35 -6.72 9.34
C TYR A 85 7.53 -6.80 8.05
N GLY A 86 6.21 -6.68 8.19
CA GLY A 86 5.26 -6.57 7.10
C GLY A 86 4.53 -5.24 7.13
N LYS A 87 4.22 -4.70 5.96
CA LYS A 87 3.39 -3.49 5.84
C LYS A 87 1.94 -3.90 5.69
N VAL A 88 1.11 -3.41 6.61
CA VAL A 88 -0.33 -3.66 6.63
C VAL A 88 -1.05 -2.46 6.02
N TYR A 89 -2.00 -2.73 5.14
CA TYR A 89 -2.87 -1.76 4.47
C TYR A 89 -4.31 -1.96 4.99
N PHE A 90 -4.96 -0.88 5.43
CA PHE A 90 -6.28 -0.96 6.06
C PHE A 90 -7.07 0.36 5.92
N ASN A 91 -8.30 0.40 6.44
CA ASN A 91 -9.16 1.60 6.43
C ASN A 91 -9.41 2.14 5.01
N PHE A 92 -9.68 1.23 4.07
CA PHE A 92 -9.98 1.61 2.69
C PHE A 92 -11.27 2.43 2.62
N LYS A 93 -11.21 3.56 1.90
CA LYS A 93 -12.36 4.43 1.66
C LYS A 93 -12.32 4.99 0.25
N HIS A 94 -13.49 5.11 -0.37
CA HIS A 94 -13.64 5.98 -1.52
C HIS A 94 -13.61 7.44 -1.08
N ARG A 95 -12.81 8.25 -1.78
CA ARG A 95 -12.71 9.69 -1.58
C ARG A 95 -12.77 10.37 -2.94
N HIS A 96 -13.98 10.59 -3.41
CA HIS A 96 -14.25 11.20 -4.70
C HIS A 96 -13.87 12.68 -4.73
N SER A 97 -13.50 13.16 -5.92
CA SER A 97 -13.35 14.58 -6.17
C SER A 97 -14.71 15.28 -6.13
N THR A 98 -14.74 16.53 -5.68
CA THR A 98 -15.93 17.40 -5.76
C THR A 98 -16.34 17.69 -7.21
N SER A 99 -15.41 17.59 -8.16
CA SER A 99 -15.71 17.74 -9.58
C SER A 99 -16.28 16.44 -10.15
N LEU A 100 -17.54 16.46 -10.60
CA LEU A 100 -18.24 15.33 -11.21
C LEU A 100 -17.45 14.69 -12.37
N ARG A 101 -16.80 15.53 -13.21
CA ARG A 101 -15.97 15.05 -14.33
C ARG A 101 -14.78 14.22 -13.83
N THR A 102 -14.16 14.67 -12.75
CA THR A 102 -13.00 14.00 -12.14
C THR A 102 -13.43 12.76 -11.38
N GLU A 103 -14.53 12.81 -10.64
CA GLU A 103 -15.12 11.66 -9.97
C GLU A 103 -15.42 10.52 -10.95
N LYS A 104 -16.14 10.80 -12.05
CA LYS A 104 -16.45 9.79 -13.08
C LYS A 104 -15.19 9.11 -13.61
N ARG A 105 -14.12 9.89 -13.83
CA ARG A 105 -12.82 9.36 -14.28
C ARG A 105 -12.12 8.53 -13.21
N GLN A 106 -12.16 8.95 -11.95
CA GLN A 106 -11.59 8.20 -10.82
C GLN A 106 -12.29 6.85 -10.68
N ARG A 107 -13.63 6.85 -10.69
CA ARG A 107 -14.46 5.65 -10.60
C ARG A 107 -14.16 4.66 -11.73
N ALA A 108 -14.21 5.11 -12.97
CA ALA A 108 -13.90 4.27 -14.13
C ALA A 108 -12.47 3.68 -14.05
N ARG A 109 -11.48 4.45 -13.59
CA ARG A 109 -10.11 3.95 -13.42
C ARG A 109 -10.00 2.90 -12.32
N PHE A 110 -10.72 3.08 -11.21
CA PHE A 110 -10.76 2.14 -10.12
C PHE A 110 -11.42 0.82 -10.56
N GLU A 111 -12.58 0.89 -11.21
CA GLU A 111 -13.29 -0.28 -11.75
C GLU A 111 -12.43 -1.04 -12.78
N CYS A 112 -11.74 -0.33 -13.68
CA CYS A 112 -10.82 -0.94 -14.63
C CYS A 112 -9.64 -1.65 -13.94
N LEU A 113 -9.12 -1.06 -12.85
CA LEU A 113 -8.05 -1.69 -12.07
C LEU A 113 -8.56 -2.94 -11.33
N GLN A 114 -9.74 -2.86 -10.74
CA GLN A 114 -10.39 -3.98 -10.06
C GLN A 114 -10.64 -5.15 -11.04
N LYS A 115 -11.24 -4.87 -12.20
CA LYS A 115 -11.43 -5.86 -13.27
C LYS A 115 -10.10 -6.48 -13.69
N ARG A 116 -9.05 -5.67 -13.88
CA ARG A 116 -7.72 -6.20 -14.23
C ARG A 116 -7.18 -7.16 -13.17
N VAL A 117 -7.29 -6.82 -11.88
CA VAL A 117 -6.81 -7.67 -10.78
C VAL A 117 -7.55 -9.01 -10.77
N PHE A 118 -8.88 -8.97 -10.87
CA PHE A 118 -9.71 -10.18 -10.84
C PHE A 118 -9.54 -11.05 -12.09
N ASN A 119 -9.51 -10.44 -13.27
CA ASN A 119 -9.27 -11.17 -14.52
C ASN A 119 -7.87 -11.79 -14.54
N SER A 120 -6.84 -11.10 -14.03
CA SER A 120 -5.49 -11.67 -13.91
C SER A 120 -5.38 -12.85 -12.94
N SER A 121 -6.42 -13.05 -12.14
CA SER A 121 -6.55 -14.17 -11.20
C SER A 121 -7.55 -15.22 -11.69
N ASN A 122 -8.00 -15.11 -12.96
CA ASN A 122 -9.00 -15.99 -13.59
C ASN A 122 -10.30 -16.11 -12.81
N LEU A 123 -10.70 -15.06 -12.07
CA LEU A 123 -11.95 -15.05 -11.34
C LEU A 123 -13.13 -14.85 -12.30
N GLN A 124 -14.15 -15.69 -12.16
CA GLN A 124 -15.44 -15.50 -12.80
C GLN A 124 -16.19 -14.31 -12.17
N GLN A 125 -17.20 -13.80 -12.87
CA GLN A 125 -17.93 -12.61 -12.42
C GLN A 125 -18.70 -12.85 -11.09
N ASP A 126 -19.16 -14.08 -10.91
CA ASP A 126 -19.85 -14.63 -9.74
C ASP A 126 -18.90 -15.11 -8.63
N ALA A 127 -17.57 -14.92 -8.79
CA ALA A 127 -16.59 -15.35 -7.79
C ALA A 127 -16.93 -14.81 -6.38
N THR A 128 -16.76 -15.69 -5.39
CA THR A 128 -17.08 -15.41 -3.99
C THR A 128 -16.25 -14.23 -3.47
N ARG A 129 -16.76 -13.56 -2.44
CA ARG A 129 -16.07 -12.45 -1.77
C ARG A 129 -14.66 -12.86 -1.30
N ASP A 130 -14.51 -14.08 -0.78
CA ASP A 130 -13.24 -14.61 -0.30
C ASP A 130 -12.22 -14.82 -1.42
N ASP A 131 -12.66 -15.33 -2.58
CA ASP A 131 -11.78 -15.47 -3.75
C ASP A 131 -11.28 -14.12 -4.24
N LYS A 132 -12.18 -13.11 -4.25
CA LYS A 132 -11.82 -11.73 -4.57
C LYS A 132 -10.83 -11.16 -3.55
N PHE A 133 -11.02 -11.44 -2.26
CA PHE A 133 -10.08 -11.03 -1.20
C PHE A 133 -8.71 -11.69 -1.37
N LEU A 134 -8.67 -12.99 -1.69
CA LEU A 134 -7.42 -13.71 -1.90
C LEU A 134 -6.65 -13.20 -3.12
N ALA A 135 -7.35 -12.98 -4.25
CA ALA A 135 -6.77 -12.40 -5.46
C ALA A 135 -6.22 -10.99 -5.20
N ALA A 136 -7.01 -10.16 -4.52
CA ALA A 136 -6.63 -8.81 -4.17
C ALA A 136 -5.43 -8.76 -3.21
N LYS A 137 -5.37 -9.67 -2.23
CA LYS A 137 -4.23 -9.82 -1.31
C LYS A 137 -2.94 -10.18 -2.07
N ARG A 138 -3.02 -11.15 -2.99
CA ARG A 138 -1.87 -11.55 -3.84
C ARG A 138 -1.34 -10.41 -4.72
N LYS A 139 -2.20 -9.46 -5.10
CA LYS A 139 -1.85 -8.30 -5.94
C LYS A 139 -1.75 -6.98 -5.16
N THR A 140 -1.74 -7.05 -3.83
CA THR A 140 -1.70 -5.88 -2.92
C THR A 140 -2.71 -4.78 -3.30
N PHE A 141 -3.95 -5.17 -3.60
CA PHE A 141 -5.02 -4.29 -4.05
C PHE A 141 -6.14 -4.18 -3.01
N LEU A 142 -6.48 -2.96 -2.59
CA LEU A 142 -7.60 -2.69 -1.69
C LEU A 142 -8.85 -2.32 -2.48
N PHE A 143 -9.99 -2.92 -2.13
CA PHE A 143 -11.28 -2.58 -2.73
C PHE A 143 -12.47 -2.63 -1.79
N ASP A 144 -12.29 -3.12 -0.57
CA ASP A 144 -13.34 -3.27 0.44
C ASP A 144 -12.87 -2.68 1.77
N ALA A 145 -13.78 -2.08 2.53
CA ALA A 145 -13.49 -1.41 3.80
C ALA A 145 -13.06 -2.40 4.91
N GLU A 146 -13.56 -3.63 4.86
CA GLU A 146 -13.22 -4.72 5.81
C GLU A 146 -11.89 -5.39 5.45
N GLN A 147 -11.29 -5.02 4.31
CA GLN A 147 -10.08 -5.65 3.82
C GLN A 147 -8.84 -5.16 4.56
N HIS A 148 -8.01 -6.12 4.95
CA HIS A 148 -6.67 -5.90 5.49
C HIS A 148 -5.67 -6.74 4.69
N ILE A 149 -4.62 -6.10 4.17
CA ILE A 149 -3.55 -6.76 3.38
C ILE A 149 -2.23 -6.59 4.10
#